data_AF-A0A938AX52-F1
#
_entry.id   AF-A0A938AX52-F1
#
_cell.length_a   1.000
_cell.length_b   1.000
_cell.length_c   1.000
_cell.angle_alpha   90.00
_cell.angle_beta   90.00
_cell.angle_gamma   90.00
#
_symmetry.space_group_name_H-M   'P 1'
#
loop_
_entity.id
_entity.type
_entity.pdbx_description
1 polymer ?
#
loop_
_entity_poly.entity_id
_entity_poly.type
_entity_poly.pdbx_seq_one_letter_code
_entity_poly.pdbx_strand_id
1 'polypeptide(L)'
;TMIYTSAISAIPRDLEDSAYIDGASPLQYIRHILFPLLKVPIISLIVIQLPAVYNQFLEPYVYLDPANSTLLPLMQTVAGQFSTNYQVIYACVFASVIPLVIVYIIFRRFFVEGVMAGAIKG
;
A
#
# COMPACT_ATOMS: atom_id res chain seq x y z
N THR A 1 -6.42 8.31 -4.47
CA THR A 1 -7.75 8.71 -5.00
C THR A 1 -7.94 8.32 -6.45
N MET A 2 -7.00 8.66 -7.37
CA MET A 2 -7.09 8.27 -8.81
C MET A 2 -7.28 6.76 -9.06
N ILE A 3 -6.64 5.90 -8.27
CA ILE A 3 -6.71 4.42 -8.41
C ILE A 3 -8.11 3.87 -8.04
N TYR A 4 -8.78 4.47 -7.06
CA TYR A 4 -10.13 4.03 -6.66
C TYR A 4 -11.17 4.42 -7.69
N THR A 5 -11.09 5.64 -8.21
CA THR A 5 -12.00 6.11 -9.25
C THR A 5 -11.80 5.33 -10.55
N SER A 6 -10.56 4.98 -10.92
CA SER A 6 -10.31 4.14 -12.10
C SER A 6 -10.82 2.71 -11.91
N ALA A 7 -10.64 2.12 -10.73
CA ALA A 7 -11.13 0.78 -10.42
C ALA A 7 -12.66 0.69 -10.43
N ILE A 8 -13.35 1.68 -9.85
CA ILE A 8 -14.82 1.74 -9.84
C ILE A 8 -15.36 2.01 -11.25
N SER A 9 -14.79 2.97 -11.99
CA SER A 9 -15.18 3.24 -13.38
C SER A 9 -14.89 2.08 -14.33
N ALA A 10 -13.99 1.16 -13.95
CA ALA A 10 -13.75 -0.05 -14.71
C ALA A 10 -14.84 -1.12 -14.53
N ILE A 11 -15.74 -0.99 -13.55
CA ILE A 11 -16.84 -1.93 -13.37
C ILE A 11 -17.94 -1.59 -14.40
N PRO A 12 -18.36 -2.53 -15.27
CA PRO A 12 -19.47 -2.33 -16.19
C PRO A 12 -20.75 -1.95 -15.44
N ARG A 13 -21.49 -0.94 -15.93
CA ARG A 13 -22.78 -0.56 -15.35
C ARG A 13 -23.82 -1.68 -15.44
N ASP A 14 -23.70 -2.52 -16.46
CA ASP A 14 -24.57 -3.69 -16.68
C ASP A 14 -24.61 -4.65 -15.48
N LEU A 15 -23.55 -4.72 -14.66
CA LEU A 15 -23.51 -5.54 -13.45
C LEU A 15 -24.43 -5.01 -12.34
N GLU A 16 -24.55 -3.68 -12.24
CA GLU A 16 -25.45 -3.03 -11.29
C GLU A 16 -26.90 -3.19 -11.74
N ASP A 17 -27.17 -2.96 -13.04
CA ASP A 17 -28.50 -3.11 -13.63
C ASP A 17 -29.01 -4.55 -13.53
N SER A 18 -28.13 -5.54 -13.79
CA SER A 18 -28.48 -6.97 -13.66
C SER A 18 -28.78 -7.35 -12.21
N ALA A 19 -27.99 -6.86 -11.24
CA ALA A 19 -28.24 -7.13 -9.82
C ALA A 19 -29.58 -6.53 -9.35
N TYR A 20 -29.97 -5.36 -9.87
CA TYR A 20 -31.28 -4.77 -9.60
C TYR A 20 -32.43 -5.57 -10.22
N ILE A 21 -32.26 -6.07 -11.44
CA ILE A 21 -33.24 -6.95 -12.09
C ILE A 21 -33.43 -8.25 -11.30
N ASP A 22 -32.35 -8.80 -10.73
CA ASP A 22 -32.37 -9.96 -9.84
C ASP A 22 -32.96 -9.66 -8.44
N GLY A 23 -33.42 -8.43 -8.19
CA GLY A 23 -34.05 -8.01 -6.93
C GLY A 23 -33.05 -7.77 -5.79
N ALA A 24 -31.76 -7.64 -6.08
CA ALA A 24 -30.76 -7.34 -5.06
C ALA A 24 -30.94 -5.92 -4.53
N SER A 25 -30.97 -5.77 -3.20
CA SER A 25 -30.89 -4.45 -2.56
C SER A 25 -29.51 -3.79 -2.81
N PRO A 26 -29.40 -2.45 -2.76
CA PRO A 26 -28.13 -1.74 -2.95
C PRO A 26 -27.02 -2.23 -2.02
N LEU A 27 -27.37 -2.55 -0.77
CA LEU A 27 -26.41 -3.05 0.21
C LEU A 27 -25.92 -4.48 -0.14
N GLN A 28 -26.79 -5.31 -0.69
CA GLN A 28 -26.42 -6.64 -1.18
C GLN A 28 -25.49 -6.56 -2.39
N TYR A 29 -25.76 -5.66 -3.33
CA TYR A 29 -24.87 -5.40 -4.48
C TYR A 29 -23.48 -4.97 -3.99
N ILE A 30 -23.40 -3.98 -3.09
CA ILE A 30 -22.13 -3.50 -2.55
C ILE A 30 -21.35 -4.64 -1.89
N ARG A 31 -22.01 -5.43 -1.03
CA ARG A 31 -21.34 -6.46 -0.24
C ARG A 31 -20.92 -7.69 -1.06
N HIS A 32 -21.74 -8.14 -2.00
CA HIS A 32 -21.53 -9.42 -2.69
C HIS A 32 -20.91 -9.27 -4.08
N ILE A 33 -21.02 -8.10 -4.72
CA ILE A 33 -20.54 -7.89 -6.09
C ILE A 33 -19.42 -6.85 -6.09
N LEU A 34 -19.69 -5.64 -5.59
CA LEU A 34 -18.74 -4.53 -5.65
C LEU A 34 -17.49 -4.79 -4.79
N PHE A 35 -17.66 -5.20 -3.53
CA PHE A 35 -16.55 -5.36 -2.59
C PHE A 35 -15.55 -6.46 -2.99
N PRO A 36 -15.99 -7.66 -3.44
CA PRO A 36 -15.09 -8.68 -3.95
C PRO A 36 -14.31 -8.23 -5.19
N LEU A 37 -14.95 -7.48 -6.11
CA LEU A 37 -14.30 -6.91 -7.29
C LEU A 37 -13.24 -5.87 -6.91
N LEU A 38 -13.51 -5.04 -5.91
CA LEU A 38 -12.58 -4.02 -5.44
C LEU A 38 -11.41 -4.56 -4.60
N LYS A 39 -11.47 -5.83 -4.15
CA LYS A 39 -10.43 -6.44 -3.32
C LYS A 39 -9.04 -6.37 -3.95
N VAL A 40 -8.93 -6.65 -5.25
CA VAL A 40 -7.65 -6.64 -5.97
C VAL A 40 -7.09 -5.20 -6.09
N PRO A 41 -7.85 -4.19 -6.57
CA PRO A 41 -7.43 -2.80 -6.56
C PRO A 41 -6.99 -2.28 -5.18
N ILE A 42 -7.73 -2.62 -4.12
CA ILE A 42 -7.41 -2.21 -2.74
C ILE A 42 -6.05 -2.77 -2.33
N ILE A 43 -5.81 -4.06 -2.55
CA ILE A 43 -4.54 -4.71 -2.20
C ILE A 43 -3.39 -4.06 -2.98
N SER A 44 -3.55 -3.83 -4.28
CA SER A 44 -2.53 -3.19 -5.10
C SER A 44 -2.18 -1.78 -4.60
N LEU A 45 -3.19 -0.98 -4.21
CA LEU A 45 -2.96 0.35 -3.65
C LEU A 45 -2.20 0.28 -2.32
N ILE A 46 -2.59 -0.63 -1.42
CA ILE A 46 -1.88 -0.82 -0.14
C ILE A 46 -0.41 -1.13 -0.40
N VAL A 47 -0.12 -2.01 -1.36
CA VAL A 47 1.25 -2.43 -1.69
C VAL A 47 2.08 -1.31 -2.30
N ILE A 48 1.48 -0.47 -3.14
CA ILE A 48 2.16 0.69 -3.72
C ILE A 48 2.42 1.76 -2.65
N GLN A 49 1.47 1.98 -1.74
CA GLN A 49 1.55 3.04 -0.74
C GLN A 49 2.41 2.67 0.48
N LEU A 50 2.47 1.38 0.84
CA LEU A 50 3.18 0.91 2.03
C LEU A 50 4.66 1.31 2.06
N PRO A 51 5.44 1.17 0.97
CA PRO A 51 6.81 1.68 0.92
C PRO A 51 6.92 3.19 1.17
N ALA A 52 5.98 3.98 0.64
CA ALA A 52 5.99 5.43 0.83
C ALA A 52 5.76 5.79 2.30
N VAL A 53 4.79 5.14 2.96
CA VAL A 53 4.50 5.33 4.40
C VAL A 53 5.66 4.84 5.26
N TYR A 54 6.24 3.69 4.92
CA TYR A 54 7.36 3.11 5.66
C TYR A 54 8.62 3.98 5.60
N ASN A 55 8.85 4.67 4.47
CA ASN A 55 9.98 5.58 4.29
C ASN A 55 9.69 7.02 4.72
N GLN A 56 8.58 7.30 5.41
CA GLN A 56 8.34 8.63 5.97
C GLN A 56 9.35 8.94 7.07
N PHE A 57 10.12 10.00 6.87
CA PHE A 57 11.10 10.49 7.84
C PHE A 57 10.52 11.59 8.74
N LEU A 58 9.88 12.60 8.12
CA LEU A 58 9.54 13.85 8.81
C LEU A 58 8.49 13.66 9.91
N GLU A 59 7.42 12.93 9.62
CA GLU A 59 6.32 12.68 10.57
C GLU A 59 6.78 11.96 11.84
N PRO A 60 7.45 10.79 11.76
CA PRO A 60 7.93 10.13 12.97
C PRO A 60 9.04 10.92 13.67
N TYR A 61 9.86 11.69 12.94
CA TYR A 61 10.88 12.55 13.55
C TYR A 61 10.27 13.70 14.37
N VAL A 62 9.15 14.26 13.92
CA VAL A 62 8.47 15.38 14.61
C VAL A 62 7.56 14.90 15.74
N TYR A 63 6.88 13.76 15.58
CA TYR A 63 5.85 13.32 16.52
C TYR A 63 6.32 12.27 17.55
N LEU A 64 7.36 11.50 17.27
CA LEU A 64 7.83 10.44 18.17
C LEU A 64 9.01 10.91 19.00
N ASP A 65 9.04 10.48 20.26
CA ASP A 65 10.21 10.66 21.10
C ASP A 65 11.43 9.92 20.51
N PRO A 66 12.65 10.49 20.63
CA PRO A 66 13.88 9.88 20.12
C PRO A 66 14.14 8.47 20.64
N ALA A 67 13.62 8.13 21.83
CA ALA A 67 13.75 6.80 22.43
C ALA A 67 12.83 5.73 21.81
N ASN A 68 11.74 6.15 21.16
CA ASN A 68 10.74 5.28 20.52
C ASN A 68 10.48 5.70 19.06
N SER A 69 11.55 6.05 18.35
CA SER A 69 11.45 6.53 16.98
C SER A 69 11.56 5.40 15.95
N THR A 70 11.13 5.66 14.71
CA THR A 70 11.25 4.71 13.61
C THR A 70 12.72 4.61 13.13
N LEU A 71 13.02 3.57 12.35
CA LEU A 71 14.39 3.27 11.89
C LEU A 71 15.08 4.46 11.21
N LEU A 72 14.35 5.24 10.39
CA LEU A 72 14.91 6.37 9.63
C LEU A 72 15.31 7.57 10.53
N PRO A 73 14.42 8.09 11.42
CA PRO A 73 14.79 9.06 12.45
C PRO A 73 15.94 8.61 13.36
N LEU A 74 15.98 7.33 13.75
CA LEU A 74 17.02 6.77 14.60
C LEU A 74 18.41 6.81 13.93
N MET A 75 18.48 6.67 12.60
CA MET A 75 19.74 6.82 11.88
C MET A 75 20.32 8.24 11.98
N GLN A 76 19.46 9.27 12.02
CA GLN A 76 19.93 10.66 12.17
C GLN A 76 20.47 10.96 13.56
N THR A 77 19.93 10.33 14.61
CA THR A 77 20.46 10.51 15.96
C THR A 77 21.83 9.84 16.13
N VAL A 78 22.07 8.72 15.46
CA VAL A 78 23.36 7.99 15.46
C VAL A 78 24.42 8.67 14.61
N ALA A 79 24.02 9.46 13.60
CA ALA A 79 24.93 10.26 12.77
C ALA A 79 25.43 11.55 13.48
N GLY A 80 25.12 11.75 14.77
CA GLY A 80 25.37 12.97 15.53
C GLY A 80 26.83 13.25 16.00
N GLN A 81 27.09 14.57 16.10
CA GLN A 81 28.25 15.41 16.46
C GLN A 81 29.65 14.89 16.86
N PHE A 82 29.89 13.63 17.25
CA PHE A 82 31.23 13.25 17.80
C PHE A 82 31.85 11.96 17.25
N SER A 83 31.07 11.09 16.60
CA SER A 83 31.59 9.89 15.92
C SER A 83 30.47 9.20 15.15
N THR A 84 30.51 9.28 13.82
CA THR A 84 29.56 8.55 12.97
C THR A 84 29.89 7.06 13.01
N ASN A 85 29.05 6.26 13.67
CA ASN A 85 29.18 4.82 13.65
C ASN A 85 28.58 4.25 12.35
N TYR A 86 29.42 4.15 11.33
CA TYR A 86 29.03 3.60 10.03
C TYR A 86 28.51 2.16 10.11
N GLN A 87 29.03 1.31 11.01
CA GLN A 87 28.50 -0.03 11.23
C GLN A 87 27.01 -0.01 11.61
N VAL A 88 26.61 0.87 12.53
CA VAL A 88 25.20 0.97 12.97
C VAL A 88 24.32 1.52 11.85
N ILE A 89 24.80 2.52 11.11
CA ILE A 89 24.07 3.09 9.97
C ILE A 89 23.82 2.03 8.89
N TYR A 90 24.85 1.28 8.49
CA TYR A 90 24.69 0.22 7.49
C TYR A 90 23.78 -0.91 7.97
N ALA A 91 23.83 -1.26 9.26
CA ALA A 91 22.90 -2.22 9.85
C ALA A 91 21.45 -1.73 9.79
N CYS A 92 21.20 -0.45 10.08
CA CYS A 92 19.87 0.16 9.96
C CYS A 92 19.38 0.22 8.51
N VAL A 93 20.25 0.54 7.54
CA VAL A 93 19.92 0.50 6.10
C VAL A 93 19.55 -0.92 5.68
N PHE A 94 20.32 -1.92 6.08
CA PHE A 94 20.01 -3.31 5.75
C PHE A 94 18.69 -3.75 6.37
N ALA A 95 18.46 -3.39 7.64
CA ALA A 95 17.21 -3.67 8.34
C ALA A 95 15.99 -2.96 7.72
N SER A 96 16.14 -1.78 7.14
CA SER A 96 15.03 -1.06 6.50
C SER A 96 14.59 -1.69 5.18
N VAL A 97 15.49 -2.39 4.48
CA VAL A 97 15.17 -3.08 3.22
C VAL A 97 14.38 -4.37 3.46
N ILE A 98 14.62 -5.08 4.57
CA ILE A 98 14.00 -6.40 4.85
C ILE A 98 12.46 -6.37 4.77
N PRO A 99 11.74 -5.45 5.43
CA PRO A 99 10.28 -5.41 5.37
C PRO A 99 9.75 -5.15 3.97
N LEU A 100 10.44 -4.30 3.18
CA LEU A 100 10.05 -4.01 1.80
C LEU A 100 10.17 -5.25 0.92
N VAL A 101 11.23 -6.04 1.10
CA VAL A 101 11.41 -7.32 0.40
C VAL A 101 10.31 -8.31 0.78
N ILE A 102 9.97 -8.42 2.06
CA ILE A 102 8.90 -9.31 2.54
C ILE A 102 7.56 -8.91 1.90
N VAL A 103 7.21 -7.62 1.93
CA VAL A 103 6.00 -7.08 1.29
C VAL A 103 6.02 -7.40 -0.20
N TYR A 104 7.12 -7.16 -0.90
CA TYR A 104 7.24 -7.50 -2.31
C TYR A 104 6.98 -8.99 -2.59
N ILE A 105 7.61 -9.90 -1.82
CA ILE A 105 7.44 -11.35 -2.01
C ILE A 105 5.98 -11.78 -1.81
N ILE A 106 5.31 -11.24 -0.79
CA ILE A 106 3.91 -11.57 -0.48
C ILE A 106 2.98 -11.06 -1.58
N PHE A 107 3.20 -9.84 -2.05
CA PHE A 107 2.24 -9.13 -2.90
C PHE A 107 2.56 -9.12 -4.40
N ARG A 108 3.70 -9.67 -4.83
CA ARG A 108 4.11 -9.73 -6.25
C ARG A 108 3.01 -10.26 -7.18
N ARG A 109 2.22 -11.23 -6.73
CA ARG A 109 1.15 -11.84 -7.52
C ARG A 109 0.00 -10.87 -7.79
N PHE A 110 -0.41 -10.10 -6.78
CA PHE A 110 -1.48 -9.10 -6.91
C PHE A 110 -1.07 -7.93 -7.81
N PHE A 111 0.23 -7.60 -7.83
CA PHE A 111 0.75 -6.58 -8.73
C PHE A 111 0.62 -6.97 -10.20
N VAL A 112 0.95 -8.23 -10.54
CA VAL A 112 0.78 -8.76 -11.90
C VAL A 112 -0.70 -8.79 -12.29
N GLU A 113 -1.57 -9.30 -11.43
CA GLU A 113 -3.02 -9.38 -11.68
C GLU A 113 -3.67 -7.98 -11.82
N GLY A 114 -3.28 -7.02 -10.97
CA GLY A 114 -3.83 -5.66 -10.96
C GLY A 114 -3.39 -4.80 -12.15
N VAL A 115 -2.12 -4.92 -12.59
CA VAL A 115 -1.63 -4.23 -13.79
C VAL A 115 -2.25 -4.82 -15.05
N MET A 116 -2.39 -6.15 -15.12
CA MET A 116 -3.02 -6.83 -16.26
C MET A 116 -4.51 -6.48 -16.39
N ALA A 117 -5.26 -6.39 -15.28
CA ALA A 117 -6.66 -5.98 -15.32
C ALA A 117 -6.87 -4.57 -15.89
N GLY A 118 -5.90 -3.66 -15.71
CA GLY A 118 -5.90 -2.34 -16.35
C GLY A 118 -5.47 -2.35 -17.82
N ALA A 119 -4.63 -3.31 -18.23
CA ALA A 119 -4.07 -3.40 -19.57
C ALA A 119 -5.01 -4.03 -20.61
N ILE A 120 -5.94 -4.91 -20.21
CA ILE A 120 -6.85 -5.62 -21.13
C ILE A 120 -7.97 -4.69 -21.68
N LYS A 121 -8.11 -3.48 -21.14
CA LYS A 121 -9.06 -2.46 -21.62
C LYS A 121 -8.46 -1.47 -22.65
N GLY A 122 -7.24 -1.71 -23.12
CA GLY A 122 -6.61 -0.98 -24.23
C GLY A 122 -6.82 -1.68 -25.57
#